data_AF-A0A6P3XD81-F1
#
_entry.id   AF-A0A6P3XD81-F1
#
_cell.length_a   1.000
_cell.length_b   1.000
_cell.length_c   1.000
_cell.angle_alpha   90.00
_cell.angle_beta   90.00
_cell.angle_gamma   90.00
#
_symmetry.space_group_name_H-M   'P 1'
#
loop_
_entity.id
_entity.type
_entity.pdbx_description
1 polymer ?
#
loop_
_entity_poly.entity_id
_entity_poly.type
_entity_poly.pdbx_seq_one_letter_code
_entity_poly.pdbx_strand_id
1 'polypeptide(L)'
;MLHIITKRVPLRGTMIITQRMFGAQTSNGAASQPAVNINVQGLSENCVKVPNTPVGPNAAKQEEYKNPEYFCYHVDTIGEAEVELEKYRLPVPSNRR
;
A
#
# COMPACT_ATOMS: atom_id res chain seq x y z
N MET A 1 -65.82 5.94 16.98
CA MET A 1 -64.66 6.34 17.81
C MET A 1 -63.58 5.26 17.65
N LEU A 2 -62.60 5.52 16.79
CA LEU A 2 -61.59 4.55 16.35
C LEU A 2 -60.42 4.53 17.36
N HIS A 3 -60.12 3.39 17.97
CA HIS A 3 -59.00 3.24 18.89
C HIS A 3 -57.74 2.85 18.11
N ILE A 4 -56.77 3.78 18.01
CA ILE A 4 -55.49 3.52 17.36
C ILE A 4 -54.52 2.96 18.40
N ILE A 5 -54.22 1.67 18.31
CA ILE A 5 -53.21 1.01 19.14
C ILE A 5 -51.83 1.28 18.52
N THR A 6 -51.05 2.19 19.11
CA THR A 6 -49.65 2.41 18.71
C THR A 6 -48.76 1.32 19.30
N LYS A 7 -48.30 0.38 18.46
CA LYS A 7 -47.22 -0.55 18.85
C LYS A 7 -45.89 0.21 18.84
N ARG A 8 -45.33 0.46 20.04
CA ARG A 8 -43.95 0.96 20.17
C ARG A 8 -42.99 -0.20 19.86
N VAL A 9 -42.28 -0.11 18.75
CA VAL A 9 -41.16 -1.00 18.43
C VAL A 9 -39.92 -0.45 19.15
N PRO A 10 -39.23 -1.22 20.02
CA PRO A 10 -37.97 -0.76 20.59
C PRO A 10 -36.91 -0.74 19.47
N LEU A 11 -36.39 0.46 19.17
CA LEU A 11 -35.15 0.63 18.43
C LEU A 11 -34.04 0.00 19.28
N ARG A 12 -33.72 -1.27 19.02
CA ARG A 12 -32.50 -1.89 19.53
C ARG A 12 -31.34 -1.09 18.95
N GLY A 13 -30.65 -0.34 19.81
CA GLY A 13 -29.46 0.41 19.47
C GLY A 13 -28.39 -0.55 18.97
N THR A 14 -28.32 -0.71 17.65
CA THR A 14 -27.21 -1.40 17.00
C THR A 14 -26.03 -0.44 17.01
N MET A 15 -25.14 -0.60 17.99
CA MET A 15 -23.84 0.07 17.94
C MET A 15 -23.09 -0.51 16.74
N ILE A 16 -22.95 0.28 15.66
CA ILE A 16 -22.06 -0.05 14.56
C ILE A 16 -20.64 0.20 15.05
N ILE A 17 -20.05 -0.82 15.68
CA ILE A 17 -18.62 -0.85 15.93
C ILE A 17 -17.97 -1.03 14.56
N THR A 18 -17.39 0.04 14.01
CA THR A 18 -16.48 -0.06 12.87
C THR A 18 -15.21 -0.75 13.37
N GLN A 19 -15.19 -2.08 13.33
CA GLN A 19 -13.97 -2.84 13.53
C GLN A 19 -13.12 -2.67 12.26
N ARG A 20 -12.09 -1.83 12.33
CA ARG A 20 -10.96 -1.94 11.41
C ARG A 20 -10.27 -3.27 11.72
N MET A 21 -10.67 -4.34 11.03
CA MET A 21 -9.96 -5.61 11.06
C MET A 21 -8.56 -5.38 10.49
N PHE A 22 -7.57 -5.27 11.36
CA PHE A 22 -6.20 -5.63 11.00
C PHE A 22 -6.19 -7.14 10.82
N GLY A 23 -6.04 -7.60 9.57
CA GLY A 23 -5.97 -9.01 9.25
C GLY A 23 -4.72 -9.64 9.90
N ALA A 24 -4.94 -10.44 10.95
CA ALA A 24 -3.96 -11.44 11.34
C ALA A 24 -3.98 -12.53 10.25
N GLN A 25 -2.89 -12.65 9.50
CA GLN A 25 -2.73 -13.74 8.54
C GLN A 25 -2.60 -15.05 9.31
N THR A 26 -3.69 -15.80 9.42
CA THR A 26 -3.63 -17.22 9.78
C THR A 26 -3.12 -17.97 8.55
N SER A 27 -1.83 -18.31 8.57
CA SER A 27 -1.23 -19.23 7.60
C SER A 27 -1.91 -20.59 7.76
N ASN A 28 -2.80 -20.95 6.84
CA ASN A 28 -3.13 -22.34 6.49
C ASN A 28 -4.01 -22.34 5.24
N GLY A 29 -3.34 -22.43 4.09
CA GLY A 29 -3.96 -22.49 2.77
C GLY A 29 -2.90 -22.32 1.71
N ALA A 30 -2.10 -23.37 1.47
CA ALA A 30 -1.12 -23.40 0.40
C ALA A 30 -1.84 -23.51 -0.96
N ALA A 31 -2.39 -22.39 -1.43
CA ALA A 31 -2.47 -22.18 -2.86
C ALA A 31 -1.02 -21.99 -3.33
N SER A 32 -0.57 -22.84 -4.25
CA SER A 32 0.70 -22.70 -4.94
C SER A 32 0.65 -21.40 -5.77
N GLN A 33 0.91 -20.28 -5.09
CA GLN A 33 1.25 -19.04 -5.75
C GLN A 33 2.43 -19.37 -6.67
N PRO A 34 2.37 -19.01 -7.97
CA PRO A 34 3.52 -19.18 -8.83
C PRO A 34 4.71 -18.55 -8.13
N ALA A 35 5.82 -19.28 -8.01
CA ALA A 35 7.02 -18.78 -7.35
C ALA A 35 7.37 -17.44 -8.00
N VAL A 36 7.08 -16.35 -7.29
CA VAL A 36 7.34 -15.01 -7.79
C VAL A 36 8.82 -14.97 -8.04
N ASN A 37 9.21 -14.68 -9.28
CA ASN A 37 10.60 -14.45 -9.59
C ASN A 37 11.04 -13.24 -8.78
N ILE A 38 11.73 -13.48 -7.66
CA ILE A 38 12.22 -12.47 -6.74
C ILE A 38 13.38 -11.67 -7.32
N ASN A 39 13.93 -12.10 -8.46
CA ASN A 39 14.99 -11.41 -9.17
C ASN A 39 14.40 -10.42 -10.19
N VAL A 40 13.56 -9.50 -9.71
CA VAL A 40 13.18 -8.32 -10.48
C VAL A 40 14.17 -7.23 -10.09
N GLN A 41 14.96 -6.78 -11.06
CA GLN A 41 15.83 -5.64 -10.85
C GLN A 41 14.98 -4.41 -10.53
N GLY A 42 15.14 -3.86 -9.33
CA GLY A 42 14.45 -2.65 -8.89
C GLY A 42 14.94 -1.41 -9.64
N LEU A 43 14.46 -0.24 -9.19
CA LEU A 43 14.93 1.04 -9.70
C LEU A 43 16.45 1.20 -9.45
N SER A 44 17.13 1.89 -10.36
CA SER A 44 18.56 2.10 -10.26
C SER A 44 18.94 3.10 -9.17
N GLU A 45 20.25 3.23 -8.91
CA GLU A 45 20.79 4.23 -7.99
C GLU A 45 20.54 5.67 -8.44
N ASN A 46 20.15 5.90 -9.71
CA ASN A 46 19.73 7.22 -10.19
C ASN A 46 18.40 7.65 -9.58
N CYS A 47 17.52 6.71 -9.24
CA CYS A 47 16.25 7.02 -8.57
C CYS A 47 16.48 7.22 -7.07
N VAL A 48 17.13 6.24 -6.43
CA VAL A 48 17.32 6.21 -4.98
C VAL A 48 18.62 5.50 -4.65
N LYS A 49 19.56 6.22 -4.05
CA LYS A 49 20.77 5.63 -3.50
C LYS A 49 20.59 5.34 -2.02
N VAL A 50 20.39 4.07 -1.68
CA VAL A 50 20.22 3.64 -0.29
C VAL A 50 21.57 3.34 0.34
N PRO A 51 22.06 4.14 1.31
CA PRO A 51 23.31 3.85 1.99
C PRO A 51 23.15 2.68 2.98
N ASN A 52 24.24 1.98 3.26
CA ASN A 52 24.29 0.95 4.32
C ASN A 52 24.44 1.56 5.73
N THR A 53 24.46 2.89 5.83
CA THR A 53 24.54 3.64 7.09
C THR A 53 23.17 4.21 7.47
N PRO A 54 22.91 4.46 8.76
CA PRO A 54 21.71 5.18 9.19
C PRO A 54 21.57 6.51 8.46
N VAL A 55 20.34 6.83 8.02
CA VAL A 55 20.04 8.06 7.25
C VAL A 55 19.54 9.19 8.15
N GLY A 56 19.43 8.93 9.46
CA GLY A 56 19.01 9.87 10.48
C GLY A 56 18.85 9.20 11.84
N PRO A 57 18.50 9.97 12.88
CA PRO A 57 18.23 9.42 14.22
C PRO A 57 17.08 8.41 14.15
N ASN A 58 17.31 7.19 14.63
CA ASN A 58 16.34 6.08 14.59
C ASN A 58 15.84 5.72 13.18
N ALA A 59 16.55 6.13 12.13
CA ALA A 59 16.21 5.86 10.74
C ALA A 59 17.25 4.90 10.12
N ALA A 60 17.19 3.64 10.58
CA ALA A 60 17.93 2.52 10.01
C ALA A 60 17.01 1.30 9.90
N LYS A 61 17.36 0.33 9.04
CA LYS A 61 16.50 -0.84 8.75
C LYS A 61 16.17 -1.68 9.99
N GLN A 62 17.03 -1.65 11.00
CA GLN A 62 16.89 -2.40 12.25
C GLN A 62 16.07 -1.65 13.31
N GLU A 63 15.75 -0.38 13.08
CA GLU A 63 15.08 0.49 14.05
C GLU A 63 13.54 0.42 13.93
N GLU A 64 12.86 1.27 14.71
CA GLU A 64 11.40 1.36 14.74
C GLU A 64 10.81 1.77 13.37
N TYR A 65 11.39 2.78 12.72
CA TYR A 65 10.90 3.30 11.45
C TYR A 65 11.24 2.37 10.29
N LYS A 66 10.22 1.82 9.62
CA LYS A 66 10.37 0.72 8.66
C LYS A 66 10.79 1.10 7.24
N ASN A 67 10.70 2.38 6.87
CA ASN A 67 11.03 2.85 5.52
C ASN A 67 12.06 4.00 5.53
N PRO A 68 13.26 3.78 6.10
CA PRO A 68 14.29 4.81 6.15
C PRO A 68 14.72 5.28 4.74
N GLU A 69 14.53 4.47 3.69
CA GLU A 69 14.89 4.85 2.32
C GLU A 69 14.19 6.11 1.83
N TYR A 70 13.01 6.44 2.38
CA TYR A 70 12.27 7.67 2.05
C TYR A 70 13.11 8.95 2.23
N PHE A 71 14.04 8.97 3.20
CA PHE A 71 14.91 10.13 3.45
C PHE A 71 16.01 10.30 2.40
N CYS A 72 16.23 9.30 1.53
CA CYS A 72 17.27 9.33 0.50
C CYS A 72 16.77 9.89 -0.84
N TYR A 73 15.50 10.26 -0.94
CA TYR A 73 14.96 10.83 -2.18
C TYR A 73 15.53 12.22 -2.45
N HIS A 74 15.73 12.51 -3.73
CA HIS A 74 16.09 13.83 -4.23
C HIS A 74 14.96 14.38 -5.10
N VAL A 75 15.08 15.66 -5.49
CA VAL A 75 14.05 16.39 -6.25
C VAL A 75 13.68 15.65 -7.54
N ASP A 76 14.67 15.05 -8.20
CA ASP A 76 14.48 14.36 -9.49
C ASP A 76 14.09 12.88 -9.38
N THR A 77 13.99 12.31 -8.17
CA THR A 77 13.75 10.86 -7.98
C THR A 77 12.52 10.35 -8.74
N ILE A 78 11.44 11.14 -8.77
CA ILE A 78 10.22 10.76 -9.49
C ILE A 78 10.43 10.80 -11.01
N GLY A 79 11.17 11.79 -11.53
CA GLY A 79 11.46 11.89 -12.96
C GLY A 79 12.31 10.72 -13.45
N GLU A 80 13.36 10.37 -12.70
CA GLU A 80 14.21 9.21 -13.02
C GLU A 80 13.41 7.90 -12.99
N ALA A 81 12.51 7.75 -12.00
CA ALA A 81 11.65 6.58 -11.92
C ALA A 81 10.69 6.48 -13.11
N GLU A 82 10.18 7.60 -13.62
CA GLU A 82 9.32 7.61 -14.81
C GLU A 82 10.06 7.16 -16.06
N VAL A 83 11.29 7.63 -16.26
CA VAL A 83 12.17 7.23 -17.38
C VAL A 83 12.48 5.73 -17.30
N GLU A 84 12.86 5.22 -16.12
CA GLU A 84 13.16 3.80 -15.94
C GLU A 84 11.95 2.88 -16.14
N LEU A 85 10.75 3.36 -15.78
CA LEU A 85 9.51 2.62 -15.93
C LEU A 85 8.95 2.66 -17.35
N GLU A 86 9.36 3.62 -18.20
CA GLU A 86 8.85 3.78 -19.58
C GLU A 86 8.93 2.48 -20.40
N LYS A 87 10.05 1.76 -20.28
CA LYS A 87 10.27 0.48 -20.98
C LYS A 87 9.28 -0.64 -20.62
N TYR A 88 8.60 -0.51 -19.48
CA TYR A 88 7.60 -1.47 -19.01
C TYR A 88 6.16 -0.99 -19.24
N ARG A 89 5.96 0.24 -19.73
CA ARG A 89 4.63 0.79 -19.98
C ARG A 89 4.07 0.27 -21.30
N LEU A 90 2.75 0.14 -21.33
CA LEU A 90 2.02 -0.14 -22.57
C LEU A 90 2.07 1.09 -23.49
N PRO A 91 2.02 0.90 -24.83
CA PRO A 91 1.95 2.01 -25.76
C PRO A 91 0.70 2.87 -25.49
N VAL A 92 0.89 4.19 -25.60
CA VAL A 92 -0.17 5.18 -25.40
C VAL A 92 -1.23 5.01 -26.50
N PRO A 93 -2.54 5.11 -26.19
CA PRO A 93 -3.58 5.06 -27.21
C PRO A 93 -3.41 6.16 -28.26
N SER A 94 -3.71 5.83 -29.52
CA SER A 94 -3.65 6.78 -30.64
C SER A 94 -4.99 7.48 -30.84
N ASN A 95 -4.96 8.79 -31.11
CA ASN A 95 -6.14 9.59 -31.51
C ASN A 95 -6.34 9.63 -33.04
N ARG A 96 -5.74 8.69 -33.79
CA ARG A 96 -5.93 8.63 -35.24
C ARG A 96 -7.37 8.17 -35.54
N ARG A 97 -8.17 9.06 -36.15
CA ARG A 97 -9.44 8.72 -36.80
C ARG A 97 -9.22 8.13 -38.18
#